data_AF-A0A946U837-F1
#
_entry.id   AF-A0A946U837-F1
#
_cell.length_a   1.000
_cell.length_b   1.000
_cell.length_c   1.000
_cell.angle_alpha   90.00
_cell.angle_beta   90.00
_cell.angle_gamma   90.00
#
_symmetry.space_group_name_H-M   'P 1'
#
loop_
_entity.id
_entity.type
_entity.pdbx_description
1 polymer ?
#
loop_
_entity_poly.entity_id
_entity_poly.type
_entity_poly.pdbx_seq_one_letter_code
_entity_poly.pdbx_strand_id
1 'polypeptide(L)'
;INVKETLRLWTFYKGLDLGEFAKMRYNLLGTADHWFPGEKAVNVDAYDWACLAQHPFRQRIPAILKEAHAAFHEDKDAKRLSES
;
A
#
# COMPACT_ATOMS: atom_id res chain seq x y z
N ILE A 1 6.88 -4.45 -4.41
CA ILE A 1 5.72 -3.63 -3.98
C ILE A 1 4.46 -4.01 -4.76
N ASN A 2 3.29 -4.07 -4.11
CA ASN A 2 2.02 -4.32 -4.78
C ASN A 2 1.36 -2.99 -5.19
N VAL A 3 1.68 -2.52 -6.40
CA VAL A 3 1.19 -1.22 -6.93
C VAL A 3 -0.33 -1.21 -7.05
N LYS A 4 -0.93 -2.26 -7.60
CA LYS A 4 -2.37 -2.33 -7.86
C LYS A 4 -3.18 -2.25 -6.58
N GLU A 5 -2.84 -3.07 -5.59
CA GLU A 5 -3.60 -3.08 -4.33
C GLU A 5 -3.39 -1.77 -3.56
N THR A 6 -2.18 -1.22 -3.54
CA THR A 6 -1.92 0.07 -2.89
C THR A 6 -2.76 1.21 -3.50
N LEU A 7 -2.84 1.29 -4.84
CA LEU A 7 -3.69 2.29 -5.52
C LEU A 7 -5.18 2.10 -5.22
N ARG A 8 -5.64 0.84 -5.14
CA ARG A 8 -7.03 0.52 -4.78
C ARG A 8 -7.37 0.97 -3.36
N LEU A 9 -6.52 0.64 -2.38
CA LEU A 9 -6.72 1.03 -0.98
C LEU A 9 -6.68 2.56 -0.82
N TRP A 10 -5.77 3.25 -1.52
CA TRP A 10 -5.74 4.72 -1.56
C TRP A 10 -7.04 5.31 -2.13
N THR A 11 -7.62 4.68 -3.16
CA THR A 11 -8.89 5.14 -3.75
C THR A 11 -10.05 5.00 -2.76
N PHE A 12 -10.10 3.91 -1.99
CA PHE A 12 -11.09 3.73 -0.93
C PHE A 12 -10.92 4.73 0.22
N TYR A 13 -9.68 4.98 0.62
CA TYR A 13 -9.37 6.00 1.62
C TYR A 13 -9.81 7.40 1.17
N LYS A 14 -9.45 7.83 -0.04
CA LYS A 14 -9.76 9.18 -0.52
C LYS A 14 -11.21 9.38 -0.93
N GLY A 15 -11.82 8.36 -1.54
CA GLY A 15 -13.13 8.48 -2.19
C GLY A 15 -14.30 7.98 -1.34
N LEU A 16 -14.04 7.09 -0.39
CA LEU A 16 -15.10 6.39 0.38
C LEU A 16 -14.92 6.52 1.90
N ASP A 17 -13.92 7.27 2.35
CA ASP A 17 -13.58 7.43 3.78
C ASP A 17 -13.30 6.09 4.51
N LEU A 18 -12.78 5.10 3.77
CA LEU A 18 -12.48 3.76 4.30
C LEU A 18 -11.03 3.65 4.79
N GLY A 19 -10.58 4.65 5.56
CA GLY A 19 -9.19 4.74 6.04
C GLY A 19 -8.74 3.56 6.90
N GLU A 20 -9.53 3.20 7.92
CA GLU A 20 -9.23 2.08 8.82
C GLU A 20 -9.17 0.73 8.09
N PHE A 21 -10.10 0.51 7.16
CA PHE A 21 -10.09 -0.69 6.31
C PHE A 21 -8.83 -0.74 5.43
N ALA A 22 -8.48 0.39 4.80
CA ALA A 22 -7.28 0.49 3.98
C ALA A 22 -6.01 0.20 4.79
N LYS A 23 -5.90 0.78 5.99
CA LYS A 23 -4.80 0.57 6.93
C LYS A 23 -4.63 -0.91 7.31
N MET A 24 -5.70 -1.53 7.80
CA MET A 24 -5.71 -2.94 8.20
C MET A 24 -5.32 -3.86 7.03
N ARG A 25 -5.87 -3.65 5.83
CA ARG A 25 -5.55 -4.47 4.64
C ARG A 25 -4.12 -4.25 4.15
N TYR A 26 -3.63 -3.01 4.17
CA TYR A 26 -2.28 -2.67 3.74
C TYR A 26 -1.22 -3.35 4.61
N ASN A 27 -1.42 -3.40 5.93
CA ASN A 27 -0.44 -3.98 6.84
C ASN A 27 -0.30 -5.51 6.73
N LEU A 28 -1.26 -6.20 6.09
CA LEU A 28 -1.17 -7.64 5.76
C LEU A 28 -0.25 -7.96 4.58
N LEU A 29 0.10 -6.96 3.75
CA LEU A 29 1.03 -7.14 2.62
C LEU A 29 2.41 -7.53 3.15
N GLY A 30 2.98 -8.60 2.59
CA GLY A 30 4.28 -9.16 2.98
C GLY A 30 4.27 -9.97 4.28
N THR A 31 3.12 -10.15 4.95
CA THR A 31 3.04 -10.88 6.23
C THR A 31 2.07 -12.06 6.23
N ALA A 32 1.14 -12.15 5.28
CA ALA A 32 0.12 -13.20 5.22
C ALA A 32 0.29 -14.14 4.00
N ASP A 33 1.54 -14.35 3.59
CA ASP A 33 1.95 -15.29 2.53
C ASP A 33 1.09 -15.12 1.25
N HIS A 34 0.72 -16.21 0.59
CA HIS A 34 -0.05 -16.22 -0.66
C HIS A 34 -1.47 -15.63 -0.53
N TRP A 35 -2.02 -15.43 0.68
CA TRP A 35 -3.35 -14.85 0.86
C TRP A 35 -3.34 -13.34 0.59
N PHE A 36 -2.20 -12.68 0.78
CA PHE A 36 -2.00 -11.26 0.55
C PHE A 36 -0.68 -11.04 -0.19
N PRO A 37 -0.62 -11.41 -1.48
CA PRO A 37 0.63 -11.40 -2.22
C PRO A 37 1.18 -9.98 -2.41
N GLY A 38 2.50 -9.91 -2.41
CA GLY A 38 3.26 -8.70 -2.68
C GLY A 38 3.54 -7.85 -1.44
N GLU A 39 4.35 -6.82 -1.66
CA GLU A 39 4.96 -6.05 -0.59
C GLU A 39 4.32 -4.67 -0.41
N LYS A 40 4.40 -4.14 0.82
CA LYS A 40 4.12 -2.73 1.12
C LYS A 40 4.98 -1.81 0.24
N ALA A 41 4.50 -0.59 0.01
CA ALA A 41 5.16 0.44 -0.80
C ALA A 41 6.33 1.12 -0.05
N VAL A 42 7.27 0.33 0.46
CA VAL A 42 8.50 0.79 1.10
C VAL A 42 9.48 1.30 0.04
N ASN A 43 10.18 2.39 0.32
CA ASN A 43 11.24 2.95 -0.54
C ASN A 43 10.84 3.14 -2.01
N VAL A 44 9.67 3.75 -2.26
CA VAL A 44 9.13 4.01 -3.62
C VAL A 44 10.15 4.69 -4.55
N ASP A 45 11.02 5.54 -4.02
CA ASP A 45 12.05 6.27 -4.78
C ASP A 45 13.21 5.40 -5.26
N ALA A 46 13.39 4.19 -4.71
CA ALA A 46 14.45 3.27 -5.13
C ALA A 46 14.10 2.50 -6.42
N TYR A 47 12.86 2.59 -6.90
CA TYR A 47 12.39 1.86 -8.08
C TYR A 47 12.49 2.70 -9.35
N ASP A 48 12.89 2.07 -10.46
CA ASP A 48 12.72 2.64 -11.80
C ASP A 48 11.26 2.47 -12.27
N TRP A 49 10.63 3.60 -12.61
CA TRP A 49 9.25 3.68 -13.05
C TRP A 49 9.11 3.75 -14.58
N ALA A 50 10.15 3.39 -15.34
CA ALA A 50 10.14 3.35 -16.80
C ALA A 50 8.98 2.51 -17.38
N CYS A 51 8.54 1.46 -16.67
CA CYS A 51 7.38 0.65 -17.09
C CYS A 51 6.07 1.46 -17.19
N LEU A 52 5.98 2.61 -16.51
CA LEU A 52 4.84 3.52 -16.57
C LEU A 52 4.98 4.57 -17.68
N ALA A 53 6.00 4.53 -18.55
CA ALA A 53 6.30 5.62 -19.48
C ALA A 53 5.11 6.06 -20.34
N GLN A 54 4.25 5.12 -20.75
CA GLN A 54 3.05 5.37 -21.57
C GLN A 54 1.77 5.51 -20.75
N HIS A 55 1.83 5.37 -19.43
CA HIS A 55 0.66 5.45 -18.57
C HIS A 55 0.27 6.90 -18.28
N PRO A 56 -1.02 7.28 -18.40
CA PRO A 56 -1.47 8.67 -18.23
C PRO A 56 -1.20 9.23 -16.82
N PHE A 57 -1.11 8.35 -15.81
CA PHE A 57 -0.86 8.73 -14.42
C PHE A 57 0.58 8.45 -13.95
N ARG A 58 1.54 8.31 -14.86
CA ARG A 58 2.93 7.94 -14.53
C ARG A 58 3.60 8.79 -13.45
N GLN A 59 3.34 10.09 -13.42
CA GLN A 59 3.90 11.00 -12.41
C GLN A 59 3.15 10.91 -11.07
N ARG A 60 1.87 10.53 -11.11
CA ARG A 60 1.01 10.47 -9.92
C ARG A 60 1.17 9.16 -9.17
N ILE A 61 1.39 8.04 -9.87
CA ILE A 61 1.46 6.72 -9.24
C ILE A 61 2.52 6.66 -8.13
N PRO A 62 3.79 7.02 -8.35
CA PRO A 62 4.78 7.00 -7.27
C PRO A 62 4.40 7.90 -6.09
N ALA A 63 3.85 9.09 -6.35
CA ALA A 63 3.38 9.99 -5.30
C ALA A 63 2.24 9.38 -4.47
N ILE A 64 1.26 8.76 -5.13
CA ILE A 64 0.14 8.06 -4.47
C ILE A 64 0.65 6.89 -3.62
N LEU A 65 1.62 6.12 -4.13
CA LEU A 65 2.19 4.99 -3.38
C LEU A 65 2.88 5.45 -2.09
N LYS A 66 3.61 6.57 -2.14
CA LYS A 66 4.21 7.17 -0.94
C LYS A 66 3.17 7.66 0.05
N GLU A 67 2.15 8.37 -0.45
CA GLU A 67 1.07 8.87 0.40
C GLU A 67 0.32 7.72 1.09
N ALA A 68 0.01 6.65 0.34
CA ALA A 68 -0.61 5.45 0.88
C ALA A 68 0.28 4.78 1.93
N HIS A 69 1.59 4.65 1.68
CA HIS A 69 2.51 4.09 2.67
C HIS A 69 2.53 4.94 3.95
N ALA A 70 2.66 6.26 3.84
CA ALA A 70 2.65 7.16 4.99
C ALA A 70 1.32 7.14 5.76
N ALA A 71 0.19 6.98 5.09
CA ALA A 71 -1.13 6.94 5.73
C ALA A 71 -1.44 5.60 6.39
N PHE A 72 -0.99 4.49 5.81
CA PHE A 72 -1.45 3.15 6.19
C PHE A 72 -0.43 2.33 6.95
N HIS A 73 0.87 2.64 6.83
CA HIS A 73 1.90 1.86 7.50
C HIS A 73 1.81 2.01 9.02
N GLU A 74 1.86 0.88 9.72
CA GLU A 74 2.07 0.85 11.16
C GLU A 74 3.42 0.19 11.44
N ASP A 75 4.28 0.90 12.17
CA ASP A 75 5.47 0.28 12.75
C ASP A 75 5.02 -0.83 13.70
N LYS A 76 5.57 -2.04 13.50
CA LYS A 76 5.09 -3.26 14.16
C LYS A 76 5.12 -3.13 15.68
N ASP A 77 3.95 -2.91 16.26
CA ASP A 77 3.54 -3.33 17.62
C ASP A 77 2.01 -3.55 17.69
N ALA A 78 1.37 -3.89 16.57
CA ALA A 78 0.00 -4.38 16.60
C ALA A 78 0.02 -5.81 17.16
N LYS A 79 -0.14 -5.92 18.48
CA LYS A 79 -0.26 -7.18 19.23
C LYS A 79 -1.20 -8.12 18.48
N ARG A 80 -0.72 -9.31 18.11
CA ARG A 80 -1.54 -10.26 17.36
C ARG A 80 -2.72 -10.64 18.25
N LEU A 81 -3.94 -10.58 17.73
CA LEU A 81 -5.14 -11.00 18.47
C LEU A 81 -5.07 -12.46 18.95
N SER A 82 -4.20 -13.27 18.34
CA SER A 82 -3.92 -14.66 18.75
C SER A 82 -3.03 -14.81 19.98
N GLU A 83 -2.43 -13.74 20.50
CA GLU A 83 -1.60 -13.74 21.71
C GLU A 83 -2.46 -13.41 22.96
N SER A 84 -3.52 -14.19 23.16
CA SER A 84 -4.33 -14.19 24.40
C SER A 84 -4.11 -15.48 25.19
#